data_AF-A0A4Y2HEZ0-F1
#
_entry.id   AF-A0A4Y2HEZ0-F1
#
_cell.length_a   1.000
_cell.length_b   1.000
_cell.length_c   1.000
_cell.angle_alpha   90.00
_cell.angle_beta   90.00
_cell.angle_gamma   90.00
#
_symmetry.space_group_name_H-M   'P 1'
#
loop_
_entity.id
_entity.type
_entity.pdbx_description
1 polymer ?
#
loop_
_entity_poly.entity_id
_entity_poly.type
_entity_poly.pdbx_seq_one_letter_code
_entity_poly.pdbx_strand_id
1 'polypeptide(L)'
;MLVRFTELEMSIRTTIALLDKDVDVLLPDEWLLAQKIKLVLQPMKELTDFISGEKYPSASSVIIFIQGIQEDLKELKTKKENHAVFGLMESLESELMMRVGSLEESSIFTNSTFLDPRYKNIFFSKEETADLTKKKITDLLEEEITLEARAQTSHSTSSRPETTISCTSSSASIPSVLWKRFDRISESYKTVGTSRSRAIAEVGRYLEEPLLDRNKNPLK
;
A
#
# COMPACT_ATOMS: atom_id res chain seq x y z
N MET A 1 15.62 -7.31 -23.43
CA MET A 1 16.17 -7.97 -24.65
C MET A 1 15.09 -8.22 -25.69
N LEU A 2 14.02 -8.97 -25.38
CA LEU A 2 12.93 -9.27 -26.32
C LEU A 2 12.24 -8.02 -26.91
N VAL A 3 11.99 -6.98 -26.09
CA VAL A 3 11.45 -5.69 -26.56
C VAL A 3 12.30 -5.11 -27.69
N ARG A 4 13.60 -4.93 -27.44
CA ARG A 4 14.57 -4.44 -28.43
C ARG A 4 14.65 -5.35 -29.65
N PHE A 5 14.57 -6.66 -29.46
CA PHE A 5 14.58 -7.63 -30.56
C PHE A 5 13.39 -7.41 -31.52
N THR A 6 12.18 -7.23 -30.96
CA THR A 6 10.97 -6.95 -31.77
C THR A 6 11.02 -5.57 -32.43
N GLU A 7 11.62 -4.56 -31.81
CA GLU A 7 11.77 -3.21 -32.40
C GLU A 7 12.74 -3.19 -33.59
N LEU A 8 13.73 -4.07 -33.58
CA LEU A 8 14.75 -4.18 -34.62
C LEU A 8 14.35 -5.13 -35.76
N GLU A 9 13.11 -5.63 -35.79
CA GLU A 9 12.64 -6.61 -36.78
C GLU A 9 13.01 -6.24 -38.22
N MET A 10 12.70 -5.01 -38.65
CA MET A 10 13.01 -4.53 -40.00
C MET A 10 14.52 -4.48 -40.26
N SER A 11 15.28 -4.00 -39.29
CA SER A 11 16.75 -3.90 -39.41
C SER A 11 17.40 -5.29 -39.50
N ILE A 12 16.90 -6.24 -38.71
CA ILE A 12 17.36 -7.63 -38.70
C ILE A 12 17.04 -8.29 -40.04
N ARG A 13 15.79 -8.18 -40.51
CA ARG A 13 15.36 -8.74 -41.81
C ARG A 13 16.18 -8.18 -42.98
N THR A 14 16.41 -6.87 -43.03
CA THR A 14 17.24 -6.25 -44.09
C THR A 14 18.69 -6.70 -44.01
N THR A 15 19.27 -6.75 -42.81
CA THR A 15 20.67 -7.14 -42.64
C THR A 15 20.89 -8.61 -43.04
N ILE A 16 19.96 -9.50 -42.68
CA ILE A 16 20.01 -10.91 -43.09
C ILE A 16 19.87 -11.04 -44.61
N ALA A 17 18.95 -10.28 -45.24
CA ALA A 17 18.80 -10.28 -46.70
C ALA A 17 20.05 -9.75 -47.44
N LEU A 18 20.84 -8.88 -46.80
CA LEU A 18 22.10 -8.36 -47.34
C LEU A 18 23.29 -9.28 -47.05
N LEU A 19 23.19 -10.16 -46.06
CA LEU A 19 24.22 -11.15 -45.76
C LEU A 19 24.11 -12.27 -46.80
N ASP A 20 25.14 -12.42 -47.64
CA ASP A 20 25.29 -13.57 -48.54
C ASP A 20 25.75 -14.82 -47.76
N LYS A 21 24.99 -15.15 -46.71
CA LYS A 21 25.23 -16.28 -45.81
C LYS A 21 23.90 -16.94 -45.49
N ASP A 22 23.92 -18.27 -45.45
CA ASP A 22 22.78 -19.05 -45.01
C ASP A 22 22.62 -18.87 -43.48
N VAL A 23 21.62 -18.09 -43.10
CA VAL A 23 21.27 -17.82 -41.71
C VAL A 23 19.79 -18.15 -41.56
N ASP A 24 19.46 -18.95 -40.55
CA ASP A 24 18.08 -19.31 -40.24
C ASP A 24 17.24 -18.04 -39.98
N VAL A 25 16.19 -17.87 -40.78
CA VAL A 25 15.30 -16.71 -40.69
C VAL A 25 14.06 -17.09 -39.91
N LEU A 26 13.70 -16.26 -38.93
CA LEU A 26 12.43 -16.39 -38.22
C LEU A 26 11.26 -16.23 -39.19
N LEU A 27 10.36 -17.20 -39.15
CA LEU A 27 9.09 -17.20 -39.87
C LEU A 27 8.19 -16.05 -39.36
N PRO A 28 7.26 -15.54 -40.19
CA PRO A 28 6.30 -14.53 -39.76
C PRO A 28 5.54 -14.89 -38.48
N ASP A 29 5.19 -16.17 -38.32
CA ASP A 29 4.50 -16.68 -37.13
C ASP A 29 5.37 -16.64 -35.87
N GLU A 30 6.69 -16.79 -36.01
CA GLU A 30 7.63 -16.71 -34.89
C GLU A 30 7.85 -15.25 -34.45
N TRP A 31 7.84 -14.30 -35.39
CA TRP A 31 7.80 -12.86 -35.05
C TRP A 31 6.52 -12.49 -34.31
N LEU A 32 5.37 -12.99 -34.77
CA LEU A 32 4.10 -12.78 -34.08
C LEU A 32 4.11 -13.42 -32.69
N LEU A 33 4.68 -14.63 -32.55
CA LEU A 33 4.87 -15.28 -31.26
C LEU A 33 5.74 -14.44 -30.32
N ALA A 34 6.85 -13.87 -30.80
CA ALA A 34 7.70 -12.98 -30.02
C ALA A 34 6.97 -11.73 -29.52
N GLN A 35 6.11 -11.14 -30.36
CA GLN A 35 5.25 -10.01 -29.95
C GLN A 35 4.24 -10.42 -28.87
N LYS A 36 3.63 -11.62 -28.98
CA LYS A 36 2.72 -12.15 -27.96
C LYS A 36 3.43 -12.41 -26.64
N ILE A 37 4.61 -13.03 -26.67
CA ILE A 37 5.43 -13.26 -25.46
C ILE A 37 5.78 -11.93 -24.79
N LYS A 38 6.14 -10.90 -25.58
CA LYS A 38 6.39 -9.55 -25.05
C LYS A 38 5.20 -9.02 -24.27
N LEU A 39 3.97 -9.16 -24.80
CA LEU A 39 2.75 -8.68 -24.12
C LEU A 39 2.51 -9.43 -22.80
N VAL A 40 2.68 -10.75 -22.79
CA VAL A 40 2.50 -11.56 -21.57
C VAL A 40 3.51 -11.19 -20.48
N LEU A 41 4.75 -10.90 -20.86
CA LEU A 41 5.83 -10.58 -19.91
C LEU A 41 5.86 -9.10 -19.48
N GLN A 42 5.11 -8.23 -20.17
CA GLN A 42 5.14 -6.79 -19.90
C GLN A 42 4.73 -6.42 -18.47
N PRO A 43 3.63 -6.95 -17.88
CA PRO A 43 3.25 -6.64 -16.50
C PRO A 43 4.32 -6.99 -15.48
N MET A 44 5.06 -8.09 -15.70
CA MET A 44 6.17 -8.52 -14.84
C MET A 44 7.35 -7.56 -14.89
N LYS A 45 7.65 -7.03 -16.08
CA LYS A 45 8.68 -6.01 -16.22
C LYS A 45 8.28 -4.72 -15.50
N GLU A 46 7.06 -4.25 -15.70
CA GLU A 46 6.55 -3.03 -15.06
C GLU A 46 6.55 -3.15 -13.54
N LEU A 47 6.12 -4.30 -13.00
CA LEU A 47 6.19 -4.59 -11.57
C LEU A 47 7.63 -4.60 -11.05
N THR A 48 8.55 -5.23 -11.77
CA THR A 48 9.96 -5.29 -11.37
C THR A 48 10.58 -3.90 -11.35
N ASP A 49 10.32 -3.08 -12.37
CA ASP A 49 10.80 -1.70 -12.45
C ASP A 49 10.19 -0.85 -11.31
N PHE A 50 8.93 -1.08 -10.96
CA PHE A 50 8.26 -0.41 -9.85
C PHE A 50 8.86 -0.81 -8.49
N ILE A 51 9.00 -2.10 -8.20
CA ILE A 51 9.53 -2.57 -6.90
C ILE A 51 11.00 -2.21 -6.74
N SER A 52 11.76 -2.14 -7.83
CA SER A 52 13.16 -1.69 -7.83
C SER A 52 13.31 -0.18 -7.62
N GLY A 53 12.20 0.57 -7.54
CA GLY A 53 12.20 1.98 -7.19
C GLY A 53 12.50 2.20 -5.71
N GLU A 54 13.41 3.12 -5.40
CA GLU A 54 13.81 3.43 -4.01
C GLU A 54 13.05 4.64 -3.42
N LYS A 55 12.38 5.43 -4.25
CA LYS A 55 11.85 6.76 -3.86
C LYS A 55 10.46 6.73 -3.22
N TYR A 56 9.82 5.57 -3.14
CA TYR A 56 8.45 5.42 -2.66
C TYR A 56 8.27 4.08 -1.94
N PRO A 57 7.29 3.96 -1.02
CA PRO A 57 6.99 2.70 -0.37
C PRO A 57 6.44 1.71 -1.40
N SER A 58 7.23 0.70 -1.75
CA SER A 58 6.83 -0.34 -2.71
C SER A 58 6.05 -1.47 -2.05
N ALA A 59 6.30 -1.76 -0.77
CA ALA A 59 5.70 -2.87 -0.04
C ALA A 59 4.16 -2.81 0.01
N SER A 60 3.57 -1.62 0.18
CA SER A 60 2.11 -1.46 0.24
C SER A 60 1.40 -1.73 -1.09
N SER A 61 2.11 -1.68 -2.21
CA SER A 61 1.53 -1.87 -3.54
C SER A 61 1.67 -3.31 -4.06
N VAL A 62 2.52 -4.14 -3.46
CA VAL A 62 2.86 -5.47 -3.99
C VAL A 62 1.63 -6.38 -4.10
N ILE A 63 0.80 -6.43 -3.05
CA ILE A 63 -0.43 -7.25 -3.03
C ILE A 63 -1.34 -6.87 -4.21
N ILE A 64 -1.52 -5.56 -4.43
CA ILE A 64 -2.38 -5.00 -5.48
C ILE A 64 -1.91 -5.44 -6.87
N PHE A 65 -0.61 -5.31 -7.13
CA PHE A 65 -0.06 -5.64 -8.44
C PHE A 65 -0.07 -7.13 -8.72
N ILE A 66 0.24 -7.98 -7.73
CA ILE A 66 0.19 -9.43 -7.90
C ILE A 66 -1.22 -9.90 -8.22
N GLN A 67 -2.24 -9.36 -7.54
CA GLN A 67 -3.64 -9.66 -7.84
C GLN A 67 -4.00 -9.21 -9.26
N GLY A 68 -3.66 -7.98 -9.65
CA GLY A 68 -3.92 -7.47 -11.00
C GLY A 68 -3.28 -8.31 -12.09
N ILE A 69 -2.03 -8.75 -11.90
CA ILE A 69 -1.34 -9.64 -12.84
C ILE A 69 -2.04 -11.00 -12.94
N GLN A 70 -2.52 -11.55 -11.82
CA GLN A 70 -3.25 -12.82 -11.84
C GLN A 70 -4.58 -12.69 -12.60
N GLU A 71 -5.28 -11.56 -12.47
CA GLU A 71 -6.50 -11.27 -13.23
C GLU A 71 -6.20 -11.11 -14.72
N ASP A 72 -5.17 -10.34 -15.08
CA ASP A 72 -4.72 -10.16 -16.46
C ASP A 72 -4.35 -11.51 -17.11
N LEU A 73 -3.63 -12.37 -16.40
CA LEU A 73 -3.27 -13.71 -16.89
C LEU A 73 -4.51 -14.59 -17.10
N LYS A 74 -5.49 -14.53 -16.19
CA LYS A 74 -6.77 -15.24 -16.34
C LYS A 74 -7.53 -14.75 -17.56
N GLU A 75 -7.62 -13.43 -17.77
CA GLU A 75 -8.29 -12.86 -18.94
C GLU A 75 -7.60 -13.29 -20.23
N LEU A 76 -6.28 -13.22 -20.29
CA LEU A 76 -5.51 -13.61 -21.47
C LEU A 76 -5.68 -15.09 -21.82
N LYS A 77 -5.81 -15.98 -20.82
CA LYS A 77 -6.08 -17.40 -21.04
C LYS A 77 -7.44 -17.68 -21.68
N THR A 78 -8.42 -16.79 -21.54
CA THR A 78 -9.74 -16.96 -22.19
C THR A 78 -9.70 -16.74 -23.69
N LYS A 79 -8.71 -15.99 -24.18
CA LYS A 79 -8.46 -15.75 -25.59
C LYS A 79 -7.73 -17.00 -26.10
N LYS A 80 -8.30 -17.72 -27.08
CA LYS A 80 -7.72 -18.96 -27.64
C LYS A 80 -6.36 -18.67 -28.29
N GLU A 81 -5.29 -18.72 -27.50
CA GLU A 81 -3.94 -18.39 -27.91
C GLU A 81 -3.16 -19.61 -28.43
N ASN A 82 -2.00 -19.35 -29.03
CA ASN A 82 -1.06 -20.39 -29.44
C ASN A 82 -0.61 -21.21 -28.21
N HIS A 83 -0.48 -22.53 -28.36
CA HIS A 83 -0.05 -23.45 -27.30
C HIS A 83 1.24 -23.00 -26.60
N ALA A 84 2.21 -22.42 -27.32
CA ALA A 84 3.45 -21.93 -26.73
C ALA A 84 3.21 -20.75 -25.77
N VAL A 85 2.33 -19.83 -26.15
CA VAL A 85 1.94 -18.67 -25.33
C VAL A 85 1.17 -19.13 -24.11
N PHE A 86 0.26 -20.09 -24.29
CA PHE A 86 -0.50 -20.68 -23.19
C PHE A 86 0.41 -21.38 -22.17
N GLY A 87 1.38 -22.18 -22.63
CA GLY A 87 2.34 -22.83 -21.74
C GLY A 87 3.22 -21.83 -20.97
N LEU A 88 3.56 -20.69 -21.58
CA LEU A 88 4.23 -19.59 -20.87
C LEU A 88 3.33 -19.00 -19.77
N MET A 89 2.06 -18.74 -20.08
CA MET A 89 1.10 -18.21 -19.10
C MET A 89 0.88 -19.16 -17.91
N GLU A 90 0.80 -20.47 -18.16
CA GLU A 90 0.70 -21.49 -17.10
C GLU A 90 1.95 -21.54 -16.23
N SER A 91 3.13 -21.53 -16.87
CA SER A 91 4.40 -21.51 -16.15
C SER A 91 4.54 -20.26 -15.28
N LEU A 92 4.15 -19.11 -15.82
CA LEU A 92 4.20 -17.84 -15.11
C LEU A 92 3.23 -17.79 -13.93
N GLU A 93 1.99 -18.25 -14.10
CA GLU A 93 1.02 -18.33 -13.00
C GLU A 93 1.51 -19.28 -11.89
N SER A 94 2.06 -20.44 -12.25
CA SER A 94 2.61 -21.40 -11.29
C SER A 94 3.77 -20.81 -10.49
N GLU A 95 4.73 -20.15 -11.16
CA GLU A 95 5.86 -19.50 -10.49
C GLU A 95 5.42 -18.32 -9.61
N LEU A 96 4.42 -17.55 -10.06
CA LEU A 96 3.83 -16.48 -9.24
C LEU A 96 3.19 -17.07 -7.98
N MET A 97 2.34 -18.08 -8.10
CA MET A 97 1.72 -18.72 -6.95
C MET A 97 2.76 -19.32 -5.99
N MET A 98 3.82 -19.92 -6.51
CA MET A 98 4.90 -20.50 -5.69
C MET A 98 5.68 -19.43 -4.90
N ARG A 99 6.01 -18.31 -5.53
CA ARG A 99 6.89 -17.29 -4.95
C ARG A 99 6.16 -16.23 -4.13
N VAL A 100 4.95 -15.86 -4.56
CA VAL A 100 4.20 -14.71 -4.03
C VAL A 100 2.78 -15.08 -3.59
N GLY A 101 2.38 -16.35 -3.65
CA GLY A 101 1.04 -16.79 -3.25
C GLY A 101 0.73 -16.60 -1.75
N SER A 102 1.75 -16.53 -0.89
CA SER A 102 1.61 -16.31 0.56
C SER A 102 1.87 -14.86 0.99
N LEU A 103 1.86 -13.88 0.08
CA LEU A 103 2.06 -12.47 0.42
C LEU A 103 1.06 -11.96 1.47
N GLU A 104 -0.21 -12.39 1.37
CA GLU A 104 -1.26 -12.04 2.33
C GLU A 104 -1.13 -12.72 3.70
N GLU A 105 -0.22 -13.70 3.85
CA GLU A 105 0.12 -14.28 5.16
C GLU A 105 1.20 -13.46 5.87
N SER A 106 1.96 -12.66 5.12
CA SER A 106 3.01 -11.82 5.66
C SER A 106 2.44 -10.53 6.23
N SER A 107 2.58 -10.36 7.54
CA SER A 107 2.08 -9.16 8.20
C SER A 107 2.77 -7.87 7.77
N ILE A 108 3.97 -7.93 7.17
CA ILE A 108 4.64 -6.74 6.63
C ILE A 108 3.84 -6.21 5.45
N PHE A 109 3.50 -7.08 4.50
CA PHE A 109 2.75 -6.69 3.31
C PHE A 109 1.31 -6.33 3.67
N THR A 110 0.62 -7.13 4.50
CA THR A 110 -0.77 -6.80 4.86
C THR A 110 -0.87 -5.50 5.65
N ASN A 111 -0.01 -5.28 6.65
CA ASN A 111 -0.01 -4.03 7.41
C ASN A 111 0.35 -2.83 6.52
N SER A 112 1.36 -2.96 5.66
CA SER A 112 1.78 -1.87 4.78
C SER A 112 0.68 -1.49 3.78
N THR A 113 0.00 -2.49 3.19
CA THR A 113 -1.13 -2.26 2.28
C THR A 113 -2.31 -1.64 3.02
N PHE A 114 -2.65 -2.13 4.21
CA PHE A 114 -3.77 -1.60 5.00
C PHE A 114 -3.54 -0.14 5.42
N LEU A 115 -2.32 0.20 5.83
CA LEU A 115 -1.95 1.55 6.27
C LEU A 115 -1.72 2.53 5.12
N ASP A 116 -1.72 2.06 3.88
CA ASP A 116 -1.63 2.94 2.72
C ASP A 116 -3.03 3.50 2.37
N PRO A 117 -3.23 4.83 2.45
CA PRO A 117 -4.54 5.46 2.24
C PRO A 117 -5.06 5.30 0.80
N ARG A 118 -4.21 4.85 -0.14
CA ARG A 118 -4.59 4.53 -1.53
C ARG A 118 -5.29 3.17 -1.63
N TYR A 119 -5.07 2.26 -0.68
CA TYR A 119 -5.53 0.86 -0.76
C TYR A 119 -6.46 0.47 0.39
N LYS A 120 -6.08 0.81 1.64
CA LYS A 120 -6.85 0.46 2.85
C LYS A 120 -7.20 -1.03 2.90
N ASN A 121 -8.44 -1.38 3.22
CA ASN A 121 -8.92 -2.76 3.31
C ASN A 121 -9.58 -3.28 2.02
N ILE A 122 -9.54 -2.54 0.91
CA ILE A 122 -10.37 -2.81 -0.27
C ILE A 122 -9.74 -3.87 -1.20
N PHE A 123 -8.41 -3.90 -1.28
CA PHE A 123 -7.68 -4.69 -2.27
C PHE A 123 -7.06 -5.95 -1.67
N PHE A 124 -7.66 -6.51 -0.62
CA PHE A 124 -7.31 -7.83 -0.13
C PHE A 124 -8.12 -8.88 -0.88
N SER A 125 -7.49 -10.00 -1.25
CA SER A 125 -8.19 -11.10 -1.93
C SER A 125 -9.22 -11.77 -1.04
N LYS A 126 -8.94 -11.81 0.27
CA LYS A 126 -9.80 -12.41 1.28
C LYS A 126 -10.25 -11.36 2.29
N GLU A 127 -11.56 -11.27 2.50
CA GLU A 127 -12.15 -10.42 3.54
C GLU A 127 -11.61 -10.78 4.94
N GLU A 128 -11.38 -12.08 5.19
CA GLU A 128 -10.75 -12.55 6.43
C GLU A 128 -9.36 -11.93 6.67
N THR A 129 -8.52 -11.83 5.63
CA THR A 129 -7.20 -11.19 5.74
C THR A 129 -7.34 -9.71 6.12
N ALA A 130 -8.30 -9.01 5.52
CA ALA A 130 -8.57 -7.60 5.80
C ALA A 130 -9.03 -7.41 7.25
N ASP A 131 -9.93 -8.25 7.74
CA ASP A 131 -10.44 -8.19 9.11
C ASP A 131 -9.37 -8.54 10.16
N LEU A 132 -8.56 -9.58 9.90
CA LEU A 132 -7.44 -9.95 10.76
C LEU A 132 -6.41 -8.82 10.82
N THR A 133 -6.11 -8.19 9.69
CA THR A 133 -5.19 -7.05 9.61
C THR A 133 -5.75 -5.84 10.36
N LYS A 134 -7.04 -5.51 10.16
CA LYS A 134 -7.73 -4.45 10.89
C LYS A 134 -7.66 -4.66 12.40
N LYS A 135 -7.93 -5.89 12.87
CA LYS A 135 -7.83 -6.25 14.29
C LYS A 135 -6.40 -6.05 14.79
N LYS A 136 -5.40 -6.54 14.06
CA LYS A 136 -3.98 -6.41 14.43
C LYS A 136 -3.55 -4.94 14.54
N ILE A 137 -3.90 -4.10 13.57
CA ILE A 137 -3.59 -2.67 13.59
C ILE A 137 -4.31 -1.97 14.75
N THR A 138 -5.55 -2.35 15.03
CA THR A 138 -6.30 -1.81 16.17
C THR A 138 -5.65 -2.16 17.51
N ASP A 139 -5.23 -3.41 17.68
CA ASP A 139 -4.55 -3.86 18.91
C ASP A 139 -3.19 -3.15 19.10
N LEU A 140 -2.43 -2.94 18.01
CA LEU A 140 -1.18 -2.15 18.04
C LEU A 140 -1.42 -0.69 18.43
N LEU A 141 -2.47 -0.07 17.89
CA LEU A 141 -2.82 1.31 18.22
C LEU A 141 -3.32 1.43 19.67
N GLU A 142 -4.06 0.44 20.17
CA GLU A 142 -4.48 0.37 21.58
C GLU A 142 -3.28 0.34 22.53
N GLU A 143 -2.25 -0.43 22.19
CA GLU A 143 -0.99 -0.51 22.95
C GLU A 143 -0.29 0.86 23.00
N GLU A 144 -0.11 1.50 21.85
CA GLU A 144 0.54 2.81 21.74
C GLU A 144 -0.19 3.89 22.57
N ILE A 145 -1.51 3.97 22.41
CA ILE A 145 -2.37 4.89 23.18
C ILE A 145 -2.25 4.66 24.69
N THR A 146 -2.07 3.40 25.11
CA THR A 146 -1.92 3.04 26.53
C THR A 146 -0.55 3.45 27.06
N LEU A 147 0.51 3.31 26.26
CA LEU A 147 1.85 3.76 26.60
C LEU A 147 1.92 5.28 26.76
N GLU A 148 1.33 6.03 25.82
CA GLU A 148 1.24 7.49 25.89
C GLU A 148 0.52 7.97 27.16
N ALA A 149 -0.61 7.34 27.51
CA ALA A 149 -1.38 7.67 28.70
C ALA A 149 -0.56 7.45 29.99
N ARG A 150 0.27 6.40 30.05
CA ARG A 150 1.18 6.14 31.18
C ARG A 150 2.28 7.21 31.26
N ALA A 151 2.89 7.57 30.14
CA ALA A 151 3.96 8.58 30.08
C ALA A 151 3.50 9.97 30.56
N GLN A 152 2.28 10.38 30.20
CA GLN A 152 1.70 11.66 30.66
C GLN A 152 1.41 11.68 32.17
N THR A 153 1.12 10.52 32.76
CA THR A 153 0.81 10.42 34.21
C THR A 153 2.08 10.59 35.06
N SER A 154 3.24 10.16 34.54
CA SER A 154 4.55 10.28 35.22
C SER A 154 5.17 11.69 35.20
N HIS A 155 4.71 12.61 34.35
CA HIS A 155 5.21 13.99 34.30
C HIS A 155 4.40 15.00 35.13
N SER A 156 3.32 14.58 35.78
CA SER A 156 2.39 15.49 36.49
C SER A 156 2.63 15.59 38.02
N THR A 157 3.71 15.02 38.56
CA THR A 157 4.03 15.04 40.00
C THR A 157 5.14 16.04 40.35
N SER A 158 5.02 17.30 39.94
CA SER A 158 5.76 18.41 40.56
C SER A 158 5.08 19.76 40.33
N SER A 159 3.91 19.96 40.92
CA SER A 159 3.42 21.31 41.20
C SER A 159 2.56 21.29 42.45
N ARG A 160 3.22 21.59 43.57
CA ARG A 160 2.65 21.97 44.86
C ARG A 160 1.61 23.09 44.66
N PRO A 161 0.40 23.03 45.26
CA PRO A 161 -0.55 24.12 45.14
C PRO A 161 -0.13 25.21 46.13
N GLU A 162 0.47 26.29 45.65
CA GLU A 162 0.55 27.53 46.43
C GLU A 162 -0.73 28.33 46.21
N THR A 163 -1.64 28.16 47.17
CA THR A 163 -2.77 29.06 47.38
C THR A 163 -2.20 30.42 47.78
N THR A 164 -2.08 31.35 46.84
CA THR A 164 -1.91 32.77 47.16
C THR A 164 -3.03 33.55 46.49
N ILE A 165 -4.07 33.81 47.27
CA ILE A 165 -5.11 34.77 46.93
C ILE A 165 -4.46 36.15 47.08
N SER A 166 -4.05 36.74 45.97
CA SER A 166 -3.65 38.15 45.91
C SER A 166 -4.69 38.91 45.11
N CYS A 167 -5.56 39.62 45.83
CA CYS A 167 -6.52 40.55 45.28
C CYS A 167 -5.83 41.90 45.05
N THR A 168 -5.55 42.26 43.81
CA THR A 168 -5.28 43.65 43.45
C THR A 168 -6.02 44.05 42.17
N SER A 169 -6.58 45.24 42.27
CA SER A 169 -7.57 45.95 41.46
C SER A 169 -7.27 46.19 39.97
N SER A 170 -8.39 46.44 39.26
CA SER A 170 -8.58 47.28 38.06
C SER A 170 -8.06 46.77 36.71
N SER A 171 -8.95 46.15 35.92
CA SER A 171 -9.65 46.79 34.78
C SER A 171 -10.51 45.73 34.08
N ALA A 172 -11.63 46.15 33.51
CA ALA A 172 -12.64 45.27 32.96
C ALA A 172 -12.13 44.48 31.74
N SER A 173 -11.84 43.20 31.93
CA SER A 173 -11.97 42.18 30.87
C SER A 173 -12.64 40.93 31.46
N ILE A 174 -13.98 40.96 31.42
CA ILE A 174 -14.86 39.84 31.76
C ILE A 174 -14.63 38.56 30.88
N PRO A 175 -13.81 38.53 29.80
CA PRO A 175 -13.45 37.27 29.12
C PRO A 175 -12.22 36.51 29.64
N SER A 176 -11.59 36.83 30.79
CA SER A 176 -10.42 36.05 31.24
C SER A 176 -10.74 35.10 32.40
N VAL A 177 -11.48 35.56 33.40
CA VAL A 177 -11.74 34.78 34.62
C VAL A 177 -12.82 33.71 34.42
N LEU A 178 -13.85 34.00 33.60
CA LEU A 178 -14.90 33.03 33.27
C LEU A 178 -14.34 31.87 32.45
N TRP A 179 -13.45 32.17 31.50
CA TRP A 179 -12.81 31.16 30.66
C TRP A 179 -11.77 30.36 31.42
N LYS A 180 -11.03 30.91 32.39
CA LYS A 180 -10.14 30.11 33.28
C LYS A 180 -10.85 28.93 33.96
N ARG A 181 -12.12 29.10 34.37
CA ARG A 181 -12.91 28.00 34.93
C ARG A 181 -13.30 27.00 33.85
N PHE A 182 -13.69 27.48 32.68
CA PHE A 182 -13.98 26.64 31.52
C PHE A 182 -12.76 25.85 31.07
N ASP A 183 -11.62 26.51 30.84
CA ASP A 183 -10.33 25.91 30.46
C ASP A 183 -9.90 24.86 31.47
N ARG A 184 -10.00 25.14 32.79
CA ARG A 184 -9.71 24.16 33.83
C ARG A 184 -10.64 22.95 33.79
N ILE A 185 -11.93 23.16 33.53
CA ILE A 185 -12.91 22.06 33.39
C ILE A 185 -12.61 21.27 32.11
N SER A 186 -12.32 21.95 31.01
CA SER A 186 -11.98 21.35 29.72
C SER A 186 -10.67 20.57 29.77
N GLU A 187 -9.63 21.08 30.45
CA GLU A 187 -8.38 20.37 30.71
C GLU A 187 -8.59 19.12 31.58
N SER A 188 -9.52 19.20 32.54
CA SER A 188 -9.90 18.05 33.37
C SER A 188 -10.85 17.07 32.66
N TYR A 189 -11.54 17.53 31.62
CA TYR A 189 -12.48 16.75 30.84
C TYR A 189 -11.74 16.01 29.74
N LYS A 190 -11.13 14.88 30.10
CA LYS A 190 -10.65 13.91 29.11
C LYS A 190 -11.83 13.06 28.64
N THR A 191 -11.96 12.87 27.33
CA THR A 191 -12.98 11.98 26.76
C THR A 191 -12.86 10.60 27.40
N VAL A 192 -13.96 10.14 28.01
CA VAL A 192 -14.01 8.85 28.71
C VAL A 192 -14.17 7.75 27.66
N GLY A 193 -13.05 7.26 27.15
CA GLY A 193 -12.98 6.07 26.31
C GLY A 193 -11.84 5.18 26.78
N THR A 194 -12.04 3.87 26.75
CA THR A 194 -10.92 2.93 26.93
C THR A 194 -9.91 3.12 25.80
N SER A 195 -8.64 2.75 26.00
CA SER A 195 -7.65 2.78 24.91
C SER A 195 -8.15 2.01 23.69
N ARG A 196 -8.78 0.86 23.92
CA ARG A 196 -9.46 0.07 22.89
C ARG A 196 -10.52 0.84 22.11
N SER A 197 -11.45 1.51 22.80
CA SER A 197 -12.54 2.22 22.12
C SER A 197 -12.01 3.38 21.26
N ARG A 198 -10.95 4.05 21.74
CA ARG A 198 -10.26 5.11 20.97
C ARG A 198 -9.56 4.55 19.74
N ALA A 199 -8.83 3.45 19.89
CA ALA A 199 -8.17 2.78 18.76
C ALA A 199 -9.18 2.32 17.69
N ILE A 200 -10.29 1.71 18.11
CA ILE A 200 -11.37 1.28 17.21
C ILE A 200 -11.96 2.47 16.45
N ALA A 201 -12.27 3.57 17.15
CA ALA A 201 -12.84 4.76 16.53
C ALA A 201 -11.88 5.39 15.51
N GLU A 202 -10.59 5.44 15.82
CA GLU A 202 -9.57 6.02 14.93
C GLU A 202 -9.37 5.18 13.67
N VAL A 203 -9.21 3.86 13.81
CA VAL A 203 -9.13 2.94 12.66
C VAL A 203 -10.41 2.99 11.83
N GLY A 204 -11.57 3.10 12.48
CA GLY A 204 -12.86 3.29 11.81
C GLY A 204 -12.88 4.56 10.96
N ARG A 205 -12.50 5.70 11.53
CA ARG A 205 -12.42 7.00 10.84
C ARG A 205 -11.48 6.92 9.63
N TYR A 206 -10.30 6.32 9.80
CA TYR A 206 -9.34 6.11 8.71
C TYR A 206 -9.95 5.32 7.54
N LEU A 207 -10.74 4.27 7.82
CA LEU A 207 -11.38 3.48 6.78
C LEU A 207 -12.55 4.22 6.09
N GLU A 208 -13.24 5.12 6.80
CA GLU A 208 -14.34 5.92 6.27
C GLU A 208 -13.86 7.08 5.36
N GLU A 209 -12.63 7.53 5.52
CA GLU A 209 -12.06 8.56 4.65
C GLU A 209 -12.02 8.08 3.18
N PRO A 210 -12.15 8.98 2.20
CA PRO A 210 -12.02 8.61 0.79
C PRO A 210 -10.60 8.09 0.49
N LEU A 211 -10.48 7.25 -0.55
CA LEU A 211 -9.19 6.78 -1.01
C LEU A 211 -8.34 7.94 -1.53
N LEU A 212 -7.05 7.89 -1.22
CA LEU A 212 -6.07 8.81 -1.78
C LEU A 212 -5.81 8.46 -3.26
N ASP A 213 -5.66 9.48 -4.11
CA ASP A 213 -5.28 9.29 -5.51
C ASP A 213 -3.96 8.52 -5.63
N ARG A 214 -3.90 7.56 -6.56
CA ARG A 214 -2.74 6.66 -6.72
C ARG A 214 -1.40 7.37 -6.93
N ASN A 215 -1.42 8.58 -7.51
CA ASN A 215 -0.23 9.35 -7.85
C ASN A 215 0.23 10.27 -6.70
N LYS A 216 -0.56 10.37 -5.62
CA LYS A 216 -0.17 11.15 -4.43
C LYS A 216 0.74 10.32 -3.54
N ASN A 217 1.59 11.02 -2.77
CA ASN A 217 2.47 10.39 -1.81
C ASN A 217 1.66 9.94 -0.57
N PRO A 218 1.67 8.64 -0.22
CA PRO A 218 0.91 8.13 0.94
C PRO A 218 1.50 8.52 2.30
N LEU A 219 2.70 9.11 2.35
CA LEU A 219 3.41 9.48 3.58
C LEU A 219 3.46 11.01 3.83
N LYS A 220 2.68 11.80 3.08
CA LYS A 220 2.66 13.27 3.17
C LYS A 220 1.35 13.80 3.70
#